data_AF-A0AAV9ISG0-F1
#
_entry.id   AF-A0AAV9ISG0-F1
#
_cell.length_a   1.000
_cell.length_b   1.000
_cell.length_c   1.000
_cell.angle_alpha   90.00
_cell.angle_beta   90.00
_cell.angle_gamma   90.00
#
_symmetry.space_group_name_H-M   'P 1'
#
loop_
_entity.id
_entity.type
_entity.pdbx_description
1 polymer ?
#
loop_
_entity_poly.entity_id
_entity_poly.type
_entity_poly.pdbx_seq_one_letter_code
_entity_poly.pdbx_strand_id
1 'polypeptide(L)'
;MAESAEQAIVDMVAAQGMGADVVELRVDALHDGETWERVVAARTLPVIVTCRPVWEGGLCCLPEEERLRVLERAVECGVEYVDVELAAMDRFRMPRNGRSTRLIVSHHCYGRALTAQELIEVQAAIIATGADACKIAFMCSDVCDNAAIFDVLQRSAAANSLPTIVLGMGEHGQLSRLLAGKFGPALLTFTAVDARRASAPGQLLTRELVSMYRFKQLNVDTEVYGIIGSPVAHSMSPLVHNRAFGALQMNRVYVPILVSDGERLGEFFQRMLRYGMRGFSVTIPHKERALKLMDEVDAAAADIGAINTVVVDARTGRMRGSNTDWEAAVSAIEEALQRMPQPPLPSTAAESAAVPWDTLGEPDPEPMSSWAERAPTEPPNWYQPNPLVPLQGKRVVLVGAGGAARAIAYGVLYRQCETLLLVNRTRERAEALMRDLVALGHLNVLVVSWDDFLAQRMPEALEIDSIDVLINSTSIGMHPREHETPVPPELLRPHMLVFDAVYNPLETRLLRDAQRIGCATVSGLEMFVRQAVLQFKAWTGCRAPVEKMRAAVLERLRAPAPV
;
A
#
# COMPACT_ATOMS: atom_id res chain seq x y z
N MET A 1 -4.46 24.97 -1.22
CA MET A 1 -5.59 25.90 -1.11
C MET A 1 -5.48 26.88 -2.27
N ALA A 2 -6.59 27.39 -2.79
CA ALA A 2 -6.55 28.42 -3.83
C ALA A 2 -6.27 29.80 -3.20
N GLU A 3 -5.46 30.61 -3.86
CA GLU A 3 -5.08 31.96 -3.41
C GLU A 3 -5.93 33.07 -4.04
N SER A 4 -6.76 32.74 -5.05
CA SER A 4 -7.68 33.67 -5.72
C SER A 4 -9.08 33.09 -5.88
N ALA A 5 -10.09 33.96 -5.99
CA ALA A 5 -11.48 33.54 -6.14
C ALA A 5 -11.73 32.80 -7.47
N GLU A 6 -11.07 33.22 -8.55
CA GLU A 6 -11.15 32.53 -9.85
C GLU A 6 -10.61 31.09 -9.73
N GLN A 7 -9.45 30.92 -9.11
CA GLN A 7 -8.85 29.61 -8.94
C GLN A 7 -9.69 28.72 -8.00
N ALA A 8 -10.30 29.28 -6.96
CA ALA A 8 -11.20 28.56 -6.06
C ALA A 8 -12.44 28.02 -6.80
N ILE A 9 -13.00 28.80 -7.74
CA ILE A 9 -14.12 28.36 -8.58
C ILE A 9 -13.69 27.20 -9.50
N VAL A 10 -12.53 27.32 -10.15
CA VAL A 10 -11.97 26.24 -10.99
C VAL A 10 -11.76 24.96 -10.18
N ASP A 11 -11.23 25.08 -8.95
CA ASP A 11 -11.02 23.94 -8.06
C ASP A 11 -12.31 23.28 -7.63
N MET A 12 -13.36 24.07 -7.39
CA MET A 12 -14.67 23.54 -7.03
C MET A 12 -15.27 22.69 -8.15
N VAL A 13 -15.19 23.17 -9.40
CA VAL A 13 -15.62 22.41 -10.58
C VAL A 13 -14.79 21.14 -10.74
N ALA A 14 -13.47 21.23 -10.54
CA ALA A 14 -12.59 20.07 -10.57
C ALA A 14 -12.94 19.05 -9.48
N ALA A 15 -13.18 19.50 -8.24
CA ALA A 15 -13.59 18.66 -7.12
C ALA A 15 -14.89 17.93 -7.41
N GLN A 16 -15.88 18.62 -7.97
CA GLN A 16 -17.15 18.03 -8.42
C GLN A 16 -16.91 16.95 -9.49
N GLY A 17 -16.09 17.23 -10.51
CA GLY A 17 -15.72 16.25 -11.53
C GLY A 17 -14.96 15.03 -11.00
N MET A 18 -14.28 15.17 -9.86
CA MET A 18 -13.63 14.06 -9.14
C MET A 18 -14.55 13.31 -8.18
N GLY A 19 -15.80 13.79 -8.00
CA GLY A 19 -16.82 13.15 -7.16
C GLY A 19 -16.84 13.63 -5.70
N ALA A 20 -16.32 14.81 -5.38
CA ALA A 20 -16.50 15.42 -4.06
C ALA A 20 -17.98 15.75 -3.79
N ASP A 21 -18.40 15.62 -2.54
CA ASP A 21 -19.78 15.88 -2.10
C ASP A 21 -19.98 17.31 -1.56
N VAL A 22 -18.91 17.90 -1.05
CA VAL A 22 -18.86 19.23 -0.42
C VAL A 22 -17.45 19.81 -0.62
N VAL A 23 -17.32 21.13 -0.67
CA VAL A 23 -16.02 21.80 -0.71
C VAL A 23 -15.82 22.69 0.51
N GLU A 24 -14.60 22.73 1.04
CA GLU A 24 -14.20 23.69 2.08
C GLU A 24 -13.56 24.92 1.41
N LEU A 25 -14.22 26.07 1.54
CA LEU A 25 -13.66 27.36 1.16
C LEU A 25 -12.87 27.94 2.34
N ARG A 26 -11.54 27.85 2.25
CA ARG A 26 -10.60 28.49 3.18
C ARG A 26 -10.45 29.97 2.83
N VAL A 27 -11.31 30.80 3.40
CA VAL A 27 -11.31 32.25 3.16
C VAL A 27 -9.98 32.87 3.58
N ASP A 28 -9.38 32.34 4.64
CA ASP A 28 -8.08 32.79 5.16
C ASP A 28 -6.91 32.56 4.19
N ALA A 29 -7.08 31.74 3.14
CA ALA A 29 -6.05 31.50 2.13
C ALA A 29 -6.17 32.40 0.88
N LEU A 30 -7.24 33.18 0.74
CA LEU A 30 -7.41 34.10 -0.38
C LEU A 30 -6.59 35.38 -0.17
N HIS A 31 -6.01 35.92 -1.25
CA HIS A 31 -5.29 37.18 -1.21
C HIS A 31 -6.19 38.39 -0.89
N ASP A 32 -5.59 39.43 -0.30
CA ASP A 32 -6.26 40.68 0.02
C ASP A 32 -6.92 41.31 -1.23
N GLY A 33 -8.20 41.68 -1.09
CA GLY A 33 -9.01 42.25 -2.17
C GLY A 33 -9.81 41.24 -2.98
N GLU A 34 -9.56 39.94 -2.83
CA GLU A 34 -10.42 38.88 -3.38
C GLU A 34 -11.71 38.75 -2.57
N THR A 35 -12.85 38.66 -3.25
CA THR A 35 -14.16 38.56 -2.61
C THR A 35 -14.62 37.10 -2.57
N TRP A 36 -14.50 36.46 -1.41
CA TRP A 36 -14.92 35.06 -1.21
C TRP A 36 -16.42 34.85 -1.47
N GLU A 37 -17.24 35.89 -1.31
CA GLU A 37 -18.66 35.89 -1.64
C GLU A 37 -18.91 35.58 -3.11
N ARG A 38 -17.98 35.95 -4.00
CA ARG A 38 -18.05 35.62 -5.43
C ARG A 38 -17.90 34.12 -5.67
N VAL A 39 -17.06 33.45 -4.88
CA VAL A 39 -16.90 31.99 -4.92
C VAL A 39 -18.17 31.31 -4.43
N VAL A 40 -18.75 31.80 -3.33
CA VAL A 40 -20.01 31.28 -2.77
C VAL A 40 -21.18 31.46 -3.73
N ALA A 41 -21.26 32.60 -4.43
CA ALA A 41 -22.29 32.86 -5.43
C ALA A 41 -22.15 31.96 -6.67
N ALA A 42 -20.93 31.58 -7.03
CA ALA A 42 -20.63 30.70 -8.16
C ALA A 42 -20.59 29.20 -7.79
N ARG A 43 -20.99 28.83 -6.57
CA ARG A 43 -20.77 27.47 -6.06
C ARG A 43 -21.57 26.41 -6.85
N THR A 44 -20.91 25.31 -7.20
CA THR A 44 -21.52 24.15 -7.87
C THR A 44 -21.75 22.96 -6.94
N LEU A 45 -21.20 23.03 -5.72
CA LEU A 45 -21.35 22.07 -4.64
C LEU A 45 -21.73 22.80 -3.35
N PRO A 46 -22.30 22.10 -2.35
CA PRO A 46 -22.37 22.59 -0.98
C PRO A 46 -20.99 23.09 -0.51
N VAL A 47 -20.98 24.20 0.23
CA VAL A 47 -19.75 24.84 0.73
C VAL A 47 -19.72 24.84 2.25
N ILE A 48 -18.56 24.49 2.80
CA ILE A 48 -18.15 24.80 4.17
C ILE A 48 -17.28 26.06 4.10
N VAL A 49 -17.73 27.16 4.69
CA VAL A 49 -16.88 28.37 4.81
C VAL A 49 -16.09 28.29 6.11
N THR A 50 -14.76 28.37 5.97
CA THR A 50 -13.80 28.32 7.08
C THR A 50 -12.89 29.55 6.99
N CYS A 51 -12.75 30.28 8.09
CA CYS A 51 -11.80 31.39 8.23
C CYS A 51 -10.86 31.09 9.40
N ARG A 52 -9.86 30.23 9.16
CA ARG A 52 -9.05 29.64 10.22
C ARG A 52 -8.02 30.66 10.74
N PRO A 53 -7.97 30.95 12.05
CA PRO A 53 -7.00 31.86 12.62
C PRO A 53 -5.62 31.21 12.76
N VAL A 54 -4.57 32.03 12.81
CA VAL A 54 -3.17 31.56 13.00
C VAL A 54 -2.97 30.71 14.26
N TRP A 55 -3.69 30.99 15.34
CA TRP A 55 -3.57 30.25 16.60
C TRP A 55 -4.17 28.84 16.54
N GLU A 56 -4.99 28.55 15.52
CA GLU A 56 -5.54 27.21 15.25
C GLU A 56 -4.99 26.65 13.91
N GLY A 57 -3.80 27.09 13.49
CA GLY A 57 -3.09 26.58 12.31
C GLY A 57 -3.58 27.10 10.95
N GLY A 58 -4.33 28.19 10.93
CA GLY A 58 -4.76 28.89 9.73
C GLY A 58 -3.85 30.04 9.31
N LEU A 59 -4.34 30.87 8.38
CA LEU A 59 -3.62 32.01 7.83
C LEU A 59 -4.23 33.37 8.23
N CYS A 60 -5.41 33.37 8.86
CA CYS A 60 -6.10 34.61 9.21
C CYS A 60 -5.44 35.30 10.41
N CYS A 61 -4.96 36.53 10.18
CA CYS A 61 -4.38 37.41 11.19
C CYS A 61 -5.33 38.55 11.63
N LEU A 62 -6.56 38.59 11.11
CA LEU A 62 -7.56 39.60 11.49
C LEU A 62 -7.88 39.54 13.00
N PRO A 63 -8.27 40.68 13.60
CA PRO A 63 -8.86 40.68 14.94
C PRO A 63 -10.05 39.72 15.01
N GLU A 64 -10.21 39.05 16.15
CA GLU A 64 -11.16 37.95 16.31
C GLU A 64 -12.61 38.35 15.97
N GLU A 65 -13.04 39.56 16.35
CA GLU A 65 -14.38 40.07 16.02
C GLU A 65 -14.57 40.24 14.51
N GLU A 66 -13.55 40.72 13.80
CA GLU A 66 -13.58 40.90 12.35
C GLU A 66 -13.57 39.55 11.63
N ARG A 67 -12.77 38.60 12.11
CA ARG A 67 -12.75 37.23 11.62
C ARG A 67 -14.09 36.54 11.77
N LEU A 68 -14.73 36.64 12.95
CA LEU A 68 -16.04 36.03 13.19
C LEU A 68 -17.14 36.69 12.34
N ARG A 69 -17.06 38.01 12.08
CA ARG A 69 -17.97 38.69 11.14
C ARG A 69 -17.91 38.11 9.73
N VAL A 70 -16.77 37.61 9.27
CA VAL A 70 -16.68 36.89 7.97
C VAL A 70 -17.59 35.65 7.98
N LEU A 71 -17.57 34.88 9.07
CA LEU A 71 -18.39 33.66 9.20
C LEU A 71 -19.88 34.00 9.37
N GLU A 72 -20.21 35.02 10.17
CA GLU A 72 -21.58 35.53 10.29
C GLU A 72 -22.10 35.99 8.92
N ARG A 73 -21.28 36.70 8.15
CA ARG A 73 -21.63 37.10 6.78
C ARG A 73 -21.84 35.91 5.86
N ALA A 74 -21.04 34.85 5.99
CA ALA A 74 -21.22 33.62 5.22
C ALA A 74 -22.58 32.98 5.49
N VAL A 75 -23.02 32.98 6.76
CA VAL A 75 -24.36 32.52 7.14
C VAL A 75 -25.45 33.37 6.46
N GLU A 76 -25.30 34.70 6.44
CA GLU A 76 -26.25 35.58 5.73
C GLU A 76 -26.28 35.35 4.21
N CYS A 77 -25.15 34.91 3.63
CA CYS A 77 -25.07 34.49 2.23
C CYS A 77 -25.69 33.10 1.96
N GLY A 78 -26.20 32.43 2.98
CA GLY A 78 -26.93 31.16 2.83
C GLY A 78 -26.04 29.98 2.45
N VAL A 79 -24.81 29.92 2.99
CA VAL A 79 -23.91 28.76 2.82
C VAL A 79 -24.44 27.55 3.59
N GLU A 80 -24.07 26.35 3.16
CA GLU A 80 -24.57 25.12 3.76
C GLU A 80 -23.93 24.84 5.14
N TYR A 81 -22.65 25.20 5.31
CA TYR A 81 -21.95 25.08 6.58
C TYR A 81 -20.99 26.25 6.85
N VAL A 82 -20.80 26.55 8.13
CA VAL A 82 -19.67 27.33 8.63
C VAL A 82 -18.89 26.53 9.65
N ASP A 83 -17.56 26.67 9.65
CA ASP A 83 -16.65 26.05 10.62
C ASP A 83 -16.12 27.11 11.58
N VAL A 84 -16.45 26.97 12.87
CA VAL A 84 -16.03 27.86 13.96
C VAL A 84 -15.21 27.07 14.98
N GLU A 85 -14.09 27.63 15.43
CA GLU A 85 -13.24 26.99 16.43
C GLU A 85 -13.94 26.95 17.80
N LEU A 86 -13.80 25.84 18.52
CA LEU A 86 -14.37 25.64 19.87
C LEU A 86 -13.96 26.77 20.82
N ALA A 87 -12.71 27.23 20.73
CA ALA A 87 -12.17 28.31 21.57
C ALA A 87 -12.79 29.70 21.29
N ALA A 88 -13.52 29.87 20.19
CA ALA A 88 -14.18 31.12 19.79
C ALA A 88 -15.71 31.09 19.96
N MET A 89 -16.28 29.97 20.40
CA MET A 89 -17.73 29.76 20.47
C MET A 89 -18.44 30.66 21.48
N ASP A 90 -17.74 31.15 22.51
CA ASP A 90 -18.28 32.13 23.46
C ASP A 90 -18.57 33.51 22.81
N ARG A 91 -17.88 33.81 21.70
CA ARG A 91 -17.97 35.08 20.96
C ARG A 91 -18.81 35.00 19.69
N PHE A 92 -18.86 33.84 19.04
CA PHE A 92 -19.64 33.66 17.81
C PHE A 92 -21.14 33.79 18.06
N ARG A 93 -21.86 34.48 17.17
CA ARG A 93 -23.31 34.65 17.24
C ARG A 93 -23.96 34.22 15.92
N MET A 94 -24.64 33.08 15.94
CA MET A 94 -25.37 32.61 14.76
C MET A 94 -26.45 33.63 14.33
N PRO A 95 -26.39 34.18 13.10
CA PRO A 95 -27.39 35.11 12.61
C PRO A 95 -28.81 34.51 12.55
N ARG A 96 -29.84 35.30 12.91
CA ARG A 96 -31.24 34.83 13.01
C ARG A 96 -31.86 34.39 11.68
N ASN A 97 -31.40 34.97 10.57
CA ASN A 97 -31.79 34.63 9.20
C ASN A 97 -31.10 33.36 8.66
N GLY A 98 -30.14 32.80 9.41
CA GLY A 98 -29.29 31.68 9.01
C GLY A 98 -29.82 30.27 9.27
N ARG A 99 -31.13 30.08 9.45
CA ARG A 99 -31.70 28.80 9.96
C ARG A 99 -31.42 27.57 9.09
N SER A 100 -30.96 27.74 7.84
CA SER A 100 -30.57 26.63 6.95
C SER A 100 -29.08 26.28 7.02
N THR A 101 -28.23 27.16 7.56
CA THR A 101 -26.77 26.93 7.66
C THR A 101 -26.47 26.09 8.89
N ARG A 102 -25.67 25.04 8.72
CA ARG A 102 -25.25 24.15 9.80
C ARG A 102 -23.90 24.57 10.39
N LEU A 103 -23.78 24.48 11.71
CA LEU A 103 -22.58 24.83 12.45
C LEU A 103 -21.66 23.62 12.67
N ILE A 104 -20.49 23.64 12.05
CA ILE A 104 -19.37 22.77 12.44
C ILE A 104 -18.59 23.50 13.53
N VAL A 105 -18.42 22.86 14.69
CA VAL A 105 -17.48 23.36 15.70
C VAL A 105 -16.25 22.47 15.71
N SER A 106 -15.07 23.09 15.61
CA SER A 106 -13.82 22.39 15.41
C SER A 106 -12.74 22.66 16.46
N HIS A 107 -11.85 21.68 16.63
CA HIS A 107 -10.66 21.80 17.48
C HIS A 107 -9.46 21.14 16.81
N HIS A 108 -8.31 21.82 16.82
CA HIS A 108 -7.09 21.32 16.18
C HIS A 108 -5.92 21.22 17.18
N CYS A 109 -5.21 20.09 17.19
CA CYS A 109 -4.01 19.88 18.01
C CYS A 109 -2.81 19.51 17.14
N TYR A 110 -1.95 20.48 16.82
CA TYR A 110 -0.79 20.26 15.93
C TYR A 110 0.43 19.66 16.64
N GLY A 111 0.52 19.79 17.97
CA GLY A 111 1.72 19.44 18.72
C GLY A 111 1.84 17.97 19.12
N ARG A 112 0.74 17.22 19.14
CA ARG A 112 0.71 15.82 19.63
C ARG A 112 -0.54 15.06 19.21
N ALA A 113 -0.48 13.75 19.42
CA ALA A 113 -1.67 12.90 19.41
C ALA A 113 -2.55 13.14 20.64
N LEU A 114 -3.86 12.90 20.47
CA LEU A 114 -4.85 12.92 21.54
C LEU A 114 -5.26 11.48 21.90
N THR A 115 -5.45 11.24 23.19
CA THR A 115 -6.01 9.97 23.69
C THR A 115 -7.51 9.87 23.42
N ALA A 116 -8.07 8.67 23.47
CA ALA A 116 -9.51 8.48 23.30
C ALA A 116 -10.33 9.29 24.33
N GLN A 117 -9.84 9.37 25.57
CA GLN A 117 -10.50 10.12 26.64
C GLN A 117 -10.49 11.63 26.35
N GLU A 118 -9.36 12.19 25.93
CA GLU A 118 -9.27 13.61 25.53
C GLU A 118 -10.18 13.91 24.33
N LEU A 119 -10.26 13.01 23.34
CA LEU A 119 -11.17 13.17 22.21
C LEU A 119 -12.64 13.17 22.65
N ILE A 120 -13.02 12.31 23.59
CA ILE A 120 -14.37 12.28 24.16
C ILE A 120 -14.69 13.57 24.91
N GLU A 121 -13.75 14.11 25.68
CA GLU A 121 -13.91 15.37 26.41
C GLU A 121 -14.08 16.55 25.46
N VAL A 122 -13.26 16.64 24.42
CA VAL A 122 -13.39 17.67 23.37
C VAL A 122 -14.71 17.52 22.63
N GLN A 123 -15.13 16.30 22.28
CA GLN A 123 -16.42 16.05 21.64
C GLN A 123 -17.59 16.50 22.53
N ALA A 124 -17.54 16.20 23.84
CA ALA A 124 -18.57 16.63 24.78
C ALA A 124 -18.64 18.17 24.91
N ALA A 125 -17.47 18.83 24.95
CA ALA A 125 -17.40 20.29 24.94
C ALA A 125 -18.02 20.88 23.67
N ILE A 126 -17.74 20.31 22.50
CA ILE A 126 -18.33 20.71 21.22
C ILE A 126 -19.86 20.52 21.24
N ILE A 127 -20.35 19.37 21.69
CA ILE A 127 -21.80 19.11 21.78
C ILE A 127 -22.49 20.15 22.67
N ALA A 128 -21.87 20.54 23.79
CA ALA A 128 -22.42 21.53 24.71
C ALA A 128 -22.56 22.94 24.10
N THR A 129 -21.86 23.24 23.00
CA THR A 129 -22.01 24.52 22.28
C THR A 129 -23.28 24.63 21.45
N GLY A 130 -23.98 23.51 21.21
CA GLY A 130 -25.11 23.45 20.29
C GLY A 130 -24.71 23.31 18.82
N ALA A 131 -23.50 22.81 18.54
CA ALA A 131 -23.01 22.50 17.19
C ALA A 131 -23.93 21.50 16.46
N ASP A 132 -23.99 21.60 15.13
CA ASP A 132 -24.64 20.61 14.26
C ASP A 132 -23.67 19.49 13.82
N ALA A 133 -22.36 19.72 13.95
CA ALA A 133 -21.32 18.74 13.70
C ALA A 133 -20.07 19.00 14.54
N CYS A 134 -19.41 17.92 14.96
CA CYS A 134 -18.15 17.94 15.69
C CYS A 134 -16.99 17.69 14.73
N LYS A 135 -15.91 18.49 14.82
CA LYS A 135 -14.67 18.28 14.05
C LYS A 135 -13.44 18.33 14.95
N ILE A 136 -12.67 17.25 15.00
CA ILE A 136 -11.42 17.19 15.77
C ILE A 136 -10.30 16.74 14.84
N ALA A 137 -9.19 17.46 14.79
CA ALA A 137 -8.01 17.06 14.04
C ALA A 137 -6.75 17.17 14.89
N PHE A 138 -5.88 16.17 14.84
CA PHE A 138 -4.64 16.19 15.61
C PHE A 138 -3.47 15.54 14.89
N MET A 139 -2.25 15.90 15.25
CA MET A 139 -1.03 15.33 14.65
C MET A 139 -0.78 13.92 15.15
N CYS A 140 -0.69 12.95 14.24
CA CYS A 140 -0.28 11.60 14.56
C CYS A 140 1.22 11.45 14.38
N SER A 141 1.89 10.93 15.39
CA SER A 141 3.32 10.55 15.32
C SER A 141 3.50 9.06 15.09
N ASP A 142 2.44 8.27 15.24
CA ASP A 142 2.43 6.83 15.04
C ASP A 142 1.11 6.34 14.45
N VAL A 143 1.14 5.23 13.71
CA VAL A 143 -0.08 4.65 13.12
C VAL A 143 -1.09 4.18 14.18
N CYS A 144 -0.63 3.78 15.36
CA CYS A 144 -1.50 3.35 16.46
C CYS A 144 -2.31 4.51 17.06
N ASP A 145 -1.96 5.77 16.79
CA ASP A 145 -2.74 6.95 17.23
C ASP A 145 -4.15 6.94 16.60
N ASN A 146 -4.30 6.32 15.42
CA ASN A 146 -5.60 6.15 14.76
C ASN A 146 -6.58 5.28 15.57
N ALA A 147 -6.10 4.45 16.50
CA ALA A 147 -7.00 3.65 17.34
C ALA A 147 -7.94 4.54 18.17
N ALA A 148 -7.44 5.65 18.73
CA ALA A 148 -8.26 6.58 19.50
C ALA A 148 -9.35 7.23 18.63
N ILE A 149 -9.01 7.52 17.36
CA ILE A 149 -9.95 8.04 16.36
C ILE A 149 -11.08 7.03 16.12
N PHE A 150 -10.71 5.78 15.86
CA PHE A 150 -11.68 4.73 15.55
C PHE A 150 -12.59 4.40 16.74
N ASP A 151 -12.07 4.38 17.97
CA ASP A 151 -12.86 4.22 19.18
C ASP A 151 -13.96 5.29 19.28
N VAL A 152 -13.62 6.55 19.05
CA VAL A 152 -14.57 7.67 19.11
C VAL A 152 -15.60 7.61 17.99
N LEU A 153 -15.18 7.29 16.76
CA LEU A 153 -16.11 7.16 15.63
C LEU A 153 -17.11 6.01 15.85
N GLN A 154 -16.65 4.84 16.31
CA GLN A 154 -17.53 3.71 16.66
C GLN A 154 -18.51 4.07 17.78
N ARG A 155 -18.03 4.76 18.82
CA ARG A 155 -18.87 5.16 19.95
C ARG A 155 -19.92 6.19 19.55
N SER A 156 -19.53 7.18 18.73
CA SER A 156 -20.44 8.17 18.17
C SER A 156 -21.55 7.51 17.34
N ALA A 157 -21.18 6.45 16.58
CA ALA A 157 -22.11 5.67 15.75
C ALA A 157 -23.16 4.97 16.59
N ALA A 158 -22.69 4.25 17.62
CA ALA A 158 -23.55 3.46 18.50
C ALA A 158 -24.49 4.35 19.34
N ALA A 159 -24.04 5.54 19.73
CA ALA A 159 -24.82 6.47 20.54
C ALA A 159 -25.81 7.32 19.71
N ASN A 160 -25.80 7.23 18.38
CA ASN A 160 -26.51 8.15 17.48
C ASN A 160 -26.25 9.63 17.86
N SER A 161 -24.99 9.91 18.20
CA SER A 161 -24.52 11.24 18.61
C SER A 161 -24.46 12.21 17.44
N LEU A 162 -24.06 13.45 17.72
CA LEU A 162 -23.80 14.47 16.71
C LEU A 162 -22.89 13.94 15.58
N PRO A 163 -23.18 14.25 14.30
CA PRO A 163 -22.27 13.94 13.19
C PRO A 163 -20.84 14.37 13.52
N THR A 164 -19.90 13.43 13.43
CA THR A 164 -18.56 13.62 13.99
C THR A 164 -17.50 13.40 12.92
N ILE A 165 -16.51 14.30 12.86
CA ILE A 165 -15.32 14.22 12.02
C ILE A 165 -14.13 14.14 12.97
N VAL A 166 -13.34 13.06 12.89
CA VAL A 166 -12.08 12.95 13.64
C VAL A 166 -10.98 12.52 12.68
N LEU A 167 -9.89 13.29 12.62
CA LEU A 167 -8.83 13.12 11.61
C LEU A 167 -7.44 13.15 12.23
N GLY A 168 -6.63 12.18 11.85
CA GLY A 168 -5.19 12.22 12.04
C GLY A 168 -4.53 13.07 10.96
N MET A 169 -3.67 13.98 11.36
CA MET A 169 -2.77 14.73 10.48
C MET A 169 -1.42 14.02 10.38
N GLY A 170 -0.71 14.27 9.28
CA GLY A 170 0.56 13.63 8.96
C GLY A 170 0.39 12.26 8.31
N GLU A 171 1.48 11.69 7.83
CA GLU A 171 1.46 10.39 7.14
C GLU A 171 0.92 9.27 8.02
N HIS A 172 1.24 9.29 9.32
CA HIS A 172 0.73 8.35 10.30
C HIS A 172 -0.79 8.44 10.50
N GLY A 173 -1.37 9.63 10.32
CA GLY A 173 -2.82 9.85 10.44
C GLY A 173 -3.62 9.50 9.19
N GLN A 174 -2.97 9.20 8.06
CA GLN A 174 -3.63 8.95 6.77
C GLN A 174 -4.66 7.80 6.83
N LEU A 175 -4.41 6.79 7.67
CA LEU A 175 -5.31 5.66 7.86
C LEU A 175 -6.71 6.10 8.34
N SER A 176 -6.81 7.10 9.22
CA SER A 176 -8.10 7.65 9.65
C SER A 176 -8.91 8.25 8.50
N ARG A 177 -8.24 8.87 7.53
CA ARG A 177 -8.87 9.52 6.37
C ARG A 177 -9.42 8.49 5.39
N LEU A 178 -8.65 7.43 5.16
CA LEU A 178 -9.01 6.33 4.25
C LEU A 178 -10.20 5.51 4.77
N LEU A 179 -10.23 5.27 6.07
CA LEU A 179 -11.21 4.39 6.69
C LEU A 179 -12.40 5.13 7.30
N ALA A 180 -12.47 6.46 7.20
CA ALA A 180 -13.58 7.25 7.75
C ALA A 180 -14.96 6.70 7.32
N GLY A 181 -15.13 6.36 6.04
CA GLY A 181 -16.39 5.81 5.49
C GLY A 181 -16.79 4.45 6.07
N LYS A 182 -15.85 3.69 6.67
CA LYS A 182 -16.16 2.42 7.34
C LYS A 182 -16.96 2.62 8.63
N PHE A 183 -16.76 3.72 9.35
CA PHE A 183 -17.25 3.79 10.72
C PHE A 183 -18.69 4.27 10.88
N GLY A 184 -19.37 4.68 9.80
CA GLY A 184 -20.80 5.03 9.80
C GLY A 184 -21.05 6.55 9.90
N PRO A 185 -21.05 7.17 11.09
CA PRO A 185 -21.46 8.56 11.34
C PRO A 185 -20.34 9.56 11.05
N ALA A 186 -19.25 9.11 10.43
CA ALA A 186 -18.20 10.00 9.97
C ALA A 186 -18.83 10.95 8.93
N LEU A 187 -19.05 12.20 9.31
CA LEU A 187 -19.78 13.15 8.46
C LEU A 187 -19.09 13.32 7.11
N LEU A 188 -17.76 13.42 7.12
CA LEU A 188 -16.92 13.55 5.94
C LEU A 188 -15.45 13.24 6.27
N THR A 189 -14.64 13.14 5.23
CA THR A 189 -13.18 13.23 5.27
C THR A 189 -12.72 14.29 4.27
N PHE A 190 -11.52 14.84 4.46
CA PHE A 190 -10.99 15.89 3.59
C PHE A 190 -9.93 15.34 2.64
N THR A 191 -10.08 15.71 1.38
CA THR A 191 -9.14 15.44 0.28
C THR A 191 -8.70 16.73 -0.38
N ALA A 192 -7.62 16.65 -1.15
CA ALA A 192 -7.16 17.72 -2.00
C ALA A 192 -7.56 17.46 -3.47
N VAL A 193 -7.79 18.52 -4.24
CA VAL A 193 -7.94 18.42 -5.70
C VAL A 193 -6.60 18.19 -6.40
N ASP A 194 -5.52 18.67 -5.81
CA ASP A 194 -4.13 18.55 -6.27
C ASP A 194 -3.20 18.50 -5.04
N ALA A 195 -2.04 17.84 -5.15
CA ALA A 195 -1.11 17.68 -4.03
C ALA A 195 -0.61 19.02 -3.49
N ARG A 196 -0.36 20.00 -4.36
CA ARG A 196 0.04 21.37 -3.99
C ARG A 196 -1.08 22.14 -3.30
N ARG A 197 -2.31 21.66 -3.45
CA ARG A 197 -3.51 22.31 -2.92
C ARG A 197 -3.97 21.72 -1.60
N ALA A 198 -3.25 20.78 -1.01
CA ALA A 198 -3.55 20.26 0.33
C ALA A 198 -3.63 21.40 1.37
N SER A 199 -4.64 21.35 2.24
CA SER A 199 -4.84 22.28 3.36
C SER A 199 -4.30 21.77 4.69
N ALA A 200 -3.97 20.47 4.78
CA ALA A 200 -3.39 19.85 5.96
C ALA A 200 -2.46 18.67 5.60
N PRO A 201 -1.43 18.37 6.41
CA PRO A 201 -0.54 17.23 6.19
C PRO A 201 -1.30 15.89 6.16
N GLY A 202 -0.97 15.04 5.18
CA GLY A 202 -1.55 13.69 5.02
C GLY A 202 -2.85 13.62 4.22
N GLN A 203 -3.31 14.73 3.62
CA GLN A 203 -4.47 14.70 2.72
C GLN A 203 -4.18 13.91 1.43
N LEU A 204 -5.16 13.08 1.05
CA LEU A 204 -5.15 12.31 -0.19
C LEU A 204 -5.79 13.09 -1.32
N LEU A 205 -5.52 12.68 -2.56
CA LEU A 205 -6.21 13.25 -3.71
C LEU A 205 -7.65 12.74 -3.78
N THR A 206 -8.58 13.63 -4.14
CA THR A 206 -10.02 13.33 -4.24
C THR A 206 -10.28 12.15 -5.17
N ARG A 207 -9.63 12.16 -6.35
CA ARG A 207 -9.75 11.07 -7.33
C ARG A 207 -9.27 9.73 -6.78
N GLU A 208 -8.17 9.70 -6.03
CA GLU A 208 -7.64 8.48 -5.44
C GLU A 208 -8.61 7.92 -4.40
N LEU A 209 -9.09 8.76 -3.48
CA LEU A 209 -10.02 8.33 -2.44
C LEU A 209 -11.33 7.78 -3.04
N VAL A 210 -11.94 8.51 -3.97
CA VAL A 210 -13.22 8.13 -4.57
C VAL A 210 -13.08 6.91 -5.49
N SER A 211 -12.08 6.90 -6.37
CA SER A 211 -11.98 5.89 -7.44
C SER A 211 -11.14 4.67 -7.04
N MET A 212 -9.94 4.90 -6.50
CA MET A 212 -9.00 3.83 -6.17
C MET A 212 -9.39 3.13 -4.86
N TYR A 213 -9.68 3.89 -3.80
CA TYR A 213 -10.11 3.32 -2.52
C TYR A 213 -11.61 3.03 -2.45
N ARG A 214 -12.38 3.40 -3.48
CA ARG A 214 -13.84 3.20 -3.57
C ARG A 214 -14.55 3.70 -2.31
N PHE A 215 -14.13 4.86 -1.81
CA PHE A 215 -14.51 5.35 -0.49
C PHE A 215 -16.03 5.40 -0.25
N LYS A 216 -16.80 5.77 -1.28
CA LYS A 216 -18.27 5.84 -1.21
C LYS A 216 -18.97 4.48 -1.04
N GLN A 217 -18.23 3.37 -1.19
CA GLN A 217 -18.74 2.00 -1.00
C GLN A 217 -18.40 1.44 0.39
N LEU A 218 -17.55 2.12 1.17
CA LEU A 218 -17.15 1.67 2.49
C LEU A 218 -18.35 1.74 3.45
N ASN A 219 -18.44 0.76 4.33
CA ASN A 219 -19.46 0.66 5.37
C ASN A 219 -18.91 -0.12 6.58
N VAL A 220 -19.73 -0.27 7.61
CA VAL A 220 -19.35 -0.93 8.88
C VAL A 220 -18.85 -2.36 8.71
N ASP A 221 -19.31 -3.07 7.68
CA ASP A 221 -18.93 -4.46 7.39
C ASP A 221 -17.71 -4.57 6.49
N THR A 222 -17.19 -3.47 5.94
CA THR A 222 -16.04 -3.52 5.02
C THR A 222 -14.81 -4.11 5.69
N GLU A 223 -14.25 -5.19 5.13
CA GLU A 223 -12.99 -5.76 5.64
C GLU A 223 -11.79 -4.94 5.16
N VAL A 224 -10.82 -4.72 6.05
CA VAL A 224 -9.63 -3.90 5.77
C VAL A 224 -8.42 -4.80 5.56
N TYR A 225 -7.73 -4.56 4.45
CA TYR A 225 -6.45 -5.15 4.10
C TYR A 225 -5.42 -4.03 3.95
N GLY A 226 -4.12 -4.34 4.02
CA GLY A 226 -3.15 -3.29 3.76
C GLY A 226 -1.71 -3.74 3.59
N ILE A 227 -0.89 -2.82 3.11
CA ILE A 227 0.56 -3.00 2.99
C ILE A 227 1.22 -2.33 4.19
N ILE A 228 1.95 -3.11 4.99
CA ILE A 228 2.75 -2.63 6.12
C ILE A 228 4.19 -2.40 5.63
N GLY A 229 4.73 -1.19 5.85
CA GLY A 229 6.07 -0.83 5.42
C GLY A 229 6.55 0.51 5.96
N SER A 230 7.83 0.82 5.74
CA SER A 230 8.40 2.15 5.90
C SER A 230 9.62 2.35 4.96
N PRO A 231 9.57 3.28 4.00
CA PRO A 231 8.38 4.04 3.56
C PRO A 231 7.34 3.15 2.87
N VAL A 232 6.09 3.61 2.77
CA VAL A 232 4.99 2.83 2.16
C VAL A 232 4.16 3.61 1.14
N ALA A 233 4.26 4.94 1.11
CA ALA A 233 3.42 5.82 0.28
C ALA A 233 3.49 5.51 -1.23
N HIS A 234 4.63 5.02 -1.73
CA HIS A 234 4.83 4.71 -3.15
C HIS A 234 4.38 3.31 -3.56
N SER A 235 3.86 2.50 -2.62
CA SER A 235 3.43 1.14 -2.94
C SER A 235 2.26 1.14 -3.93
N MET A 236 2.36 0.31 -4.98
CA MET A 236 1.25 0.07 -5.90
C MET A 236 0.30 -1.04 -5.42
N SER A 237 0.58 -1.72 -4.29
CA SER A 237 -0.30 -2.78 -3.77
C SER A 237 -1.73 -2.29 -3.52
N PRO A 238 -1.98 -1.09 -2.96
CA PRO A 238 -3.33 -0.57 -2.82
C PRO A 238 -4.07 -0.42 -4.15
N LEU A 239 -3.36 -0.01 -5.22
CA LEU A 239 -3.97 0.12 -6.54
C LEU A 239 -4.42 -1.24 -7.07
N VAL A 240 -3.53 -2.23 -6.99
CA VAL A 240 -3.76 -3.58 -7.51
C VAL A 240 -4.88 -4.31 -6.77
N HIS A 241 -4.82 -4.32 -5.44
CA HIS A 241 -5.80 -5.07 -4.65
C HIS A 241 -7.18 -4.41 -4.64
N ASN A 242 -7.28 -3.07 -4.58
CA ASN A 242 -8.59 -2.43 -4.69
C ASN A 242 -9.22 -2.60 -6.07
N ARG A 243 -8.41 -2.62 -7.14
CA ARG A 243 -8.90 -2.95 -8.48
C ARG A 243 -9.47 -4.36 -8.53
N ALA A 244 -8.79 -5.33 -7.90
CA ALA A 244 -9.24 -6.71 -7.81
C ALA A 244 -10.54 -6.87 -6.97
N PHE A 245 -10.58 -6.28 -5.77
CA PHE A 245 -11.77 -6.29 -4.92
C PHE A 245 -12.97 -5.64 -5.62
N GLY A 246 -12.78 -4.50 -6.29
CA GLY A 246 -13.85 -3.84 -7.04
C GLY A 246 -14.32 -4.65 -8.24
N ALA A 247 -13.41 -5.32 -8.94
CA ALA A 247 -13.75 -6.17 -10.08
C ALA A 247 -14.60 -7.40 -9.70
N LEU A 248 -14.47 -7.88 -8.46
CA LEU A 248 -15.22 -9.01 -7.90
C LEU A 248 -16.31 -8.56 -6.93
N GLN A 249 -16.62 -7.26 -6.87
CA GLN A 249 -17.66 -6.67 -6.01
C GLN A 249 -17.53 -7.06 -4.52
N MET A 250 -16.30 -7.24 -4.04
CA MET A 250 -16.02 -7.59 -2.64
C MET A 250 -16.07 -6.33 -1.76
N ASN A 251 -16.77 -6.43 -0.63
CA ASN A 251 -16.83 -5.38 0.41
C ASN A 251 -15.53 -5.35 1.22
N ARG A 252 -14.43 -4.99 0.55
CA ARG A 252 -13.06 -5.01 1.07
C ARG A 252 -12.33 -3.78 0.60
N VAL A 253 -11.43 -3.23 1.40
CA VAL A 253 -10.54 -2.13 1.02
C VAL A 253 -9.10 -2.46 1.35
N TYR A 254 -8.17 -2.05 0.49
CA TYR A 254 -6.74 -2.21 0.71
C TYR A 254 -6.08 -0.85 0.93
N VAL A 255 -5.33 -0.65 2.02
CA VAL A 255 -4.75 0.65 2.39
C VAL A 255 -3.23 0.58 2.66
N PRO A 256 -2.48 1.69 2.47
CA PRO A 256 -1.12 1.82 2.98
C PRO A 256 -1.14 1.94 4.51
N ILE A 257 -0.18 1.29 5.18
CA ILE A 257 -0.03 1.29 6.63
C ILE A 257 1.44 1.58 6.97
N LEU A 258 1.70 2.82 7.38
CA LEU A 258 3.04 3.29 7.72
C LEU A 258 3.38 2.90 9.17
N VAL A 259 4.16 1.84 9.33
CA VAL A 259 4.76 1.47 10.61
C VAL A 259 6.22 1.93 10.56
N SER A 260 6.53 3.09 11.14
CA SER A 260 7.88 3.67 11.05
C SER A 260 8.90 2.93 11.91
N ASP A 261 8.48 2.46 13.09
CA ASP A 261 9.30 1.69 14.02
C ASP A 261 8.85 0.22 14.04
N GLY A 262 9.75 -0.69 13.64
CA GLY A 262 9.48 -2.13 13.61
C GLY A 262 9.21 -2.74 15.00
N GLU A 263 9.69 -2.13 16.08
CA GLU A 263 9.40 -2.60 17.44
C GLU A 263 7.93 -2.40 17.82
N ARG A 264 7.26 -1.44 17.18
CA ARG A 264 5.83 -1.15 17.39
C ARG A 264 4.90 -2.01 16.55
N LEU A 265 5.42 -2.89 15.69
CA LEU A 265 4.60 -3.75 14.85
C LEU A 265 3.67 -4.67 15.67
N GLY A 266 4.15 -5.17 16.81
CA GLY A 266 3.32 -5.96 17.73
C GLY A 266 2.17 -5.14 18.34
N GLU A 267 2.47 -3.91 18.76
CA GLU A 267 1.46 -2.97 19.27
C GLU A 267 0.40 -2.65 18.20
N PHE A 268 0.83 -2.44 16.95
CA PHE A 268 -0.07 -2.24 15.82
C PHE A 268 -1.07 -3.40 15.69
N PHE A 269 -0.62 -4.66 15.64
CA PHE A 269 -1.53 -5.80 15.55
C PHE A 269 -2.48 -5.86 16.75
N GLN A 270 -1.98 -5.69 17.96
CA GLN A 270 -2.81 -5.73 19.17
C GLN A 270 -3.92 -4.66 19.18
N ARG A 271 -3.61 -3.45 18.72
CA ARG A 271 -4.54 -2.31 18.80
C ARG A 271 -5.47 -2.22 17.60
N MET A 272 -5.02 -2.63 16.41
CA MET A 272 -5.68 -2.28 15.16
C MET A 272 -6.54 -3.40 14.56
N LEU A 273 -6.27 -4.67 14.86
CA LEU A 273 -7.00 -5.82 14.29
C LEU A 273 -8.52 -5.76 14.54
N ARG A 274 -8.92 -5.22 15.70
CA ARG A 274 -10.33 -5.09 16.09
C ARG A 274 -11.16 -4.19 15.17
N TYR A 275 -10.53 -3.36 14.34
CA TYR A 275 -11.22 -2.47 13.39
C TYR A 275 -11.50 -3.12 12.04
N GLY A 276 -11.73 -4.44 12.03
CA GLY A 276 -12.06 -5.20 10.82
C GLY A 276 -10.86 -5.46 9.90
N MET A 277 -9.63 -5.41 10.42
CA MET A 277 -8.45 -5.79 9.62
C MET A 277 -8.36 -7.31 9.48
N ARG A 278 -8.13 -7.78 8.25
CA ARG A 278 -8.22 -9.21 7.90
C ARG A 278 -7.01 -9.79 7.19
N GLY A 279 -6.10 -8.94 6.71
CA GLY A 279 -4.87 -9.42 6.11
C GLY A 279 -3.93 -8.31 5.71
N PHE A 280 -2.65 -8.64 5.65
CA PHE A 280 -1.61 -7.67 5.35
C PHE A 280 -0.60 -8.23 4.36
N SER A 281 -0.18 -7.41 3.41
CA SER A 281 1.15 -7.58 2.83
C SER A 281 2.16 -6.91 3.76
N VAL A 282 3.35 -7.48 3.86
CA VAL A 282 4.45 -6.92 4.66
C VAL A 282 5.63 -6.68 3.74
N THR A 283 6.17 -5.47 3.74
CA THR A 283 7.38 -5.10 3.00
C THR A 283 8.48 -4.59 3.93
N ILE A 284 9.57 -4.11 3.34
CA ILE A 284 10.72 -3.55 4.05
C ILE A 284 10.25 -2.49 5.07
N PRO A 285 10.84 -2.45 6.28
CA PRO A 285 11.84 -3.37 6.84
C PRO A 285 11.26 -4.53 7.67
N HIS A 286 9.95 -4.80 7.58
CA HIS A 286 9.21 -5.51 8.62
C HIS A 286 9.11 -7.03 8.46
N LYS A 287 9.55 -7.61 7.33
CA LYS A 287 9.30 -9.02 6.99
C LYS A 287 9.80 -10.04 8.03
N GLU A 288 11.01 -9.83 8.56
CA GLU A 288 11.63 -10.70 9.57
C GLU A 288 11.02 -10.50 10.96
N ARG A 289 10.64 -9.26 11.29
CA ARG A 289 9.99 -8.95 12.58
C ARG A 289 8.56 -9.50 12.62
N ALA A 290 7.82 -9.37 11.52
CA ALA A 290 6.47 -9.86 11.38
C ALA A 290 6.40 -11.39 11.57
N LEU A 291 7.39 -12.14 11.06
CA LEU A 291 7.50 -13.59 11.27
C LEU A 291 7.42 -13.98 12.75
N LYS A 292 8.14 -13.24 13.61
CA LYS A 292 8.23 -13.50 15.06
C LYS A 292 6.94 -13.19 15.83
N LEU A 293 5.98 -12.54 15.18
CA LEU A 293 4.71 -12.11 15.79
C LEU A 293 3.53 -12.99 15.37
N MET A 294 3.74 -13.97 14.48
CA MET A 294 2.66 -14.84 14.01
C MET A 294 2.38 -15.98 14.99
N ASP A 295 1.12 -16.40 15.04
CA ASP A 295 0.70 -17.59 15.77
C ASP A 295 1.02 -18.88 15.01
N GLU A 296 0.99 -18.80 13.68
CA GLU A 296 1.28 -19.90 12.75
C GLU A 296 2.11 -19.39 11.57
N VAL A 297 3.04 -20.21 11.08
CA VAL A 297 3.91 -19.86 9.95
C VAL A 297 3.99 -21.04 8.99
N ASP A 298 3.87 -20.76 7.70
CA ASP A 298 4.06 -21.77 6.65
C ASP A 298 5.52 -22.24 6.59
N ALA A 299 5.74 -23.53 6.32
CA ALA A 299 7.08 -24.13 6.32
C ALA A 299 8.09 -23.36 5.47
N ALA A 300 7.73 -23.01 4.23
CA ALA A 300 8.60 -22.21 3.36
C ALA A 300 8.95 -20.84 3.96
N ALA A 301 8.02 -20.19 4.65
CA ALA A 301 8.30 -18.89 5.29
C ALA A 301 9.18 -19.03 6.53
N ALA A 302 9.04 -20.13 7.28
CA ALA A 302 9.93 -20.46 8.39
C ALA A 302 11.36 -20.71 7.91
N ASP A 303 11.52 -21.49 6.84
CA ASP A 303 12.82 -21.76 6.21
C ASP A 303 13.44 -20.47 5.65
N ILE A 304 12.66 -19.68 4.90
CA ILE A 304 13.11 -18.39 4.39
C ILE A 304 13.54 -17.48 5.54
N GLY A 305 12.86 -17.53 6.70
CA GLY A 305 13.11 -16.64 7.83
C GLY A 305 12.44 -15.26 7.68
N ALA A 306 11.46 -15.14 6.79
CA ALA A 306 10.73 -13.89 6.54
C ALA A 306 9.33 -14.14 5.95
N ILE A 307 8.34 -13.33 6.35
CA ILE A 307 6.99 -13.34 5.76
C ILE A 307 6.73 -12.05 4.97
N ASN A 308 5.93 -12.15 3.91
CA ASN A 308 5.40 -10.98 3.19
C ASN A 308 3.87 -10.95 3.19
N THR A 309 3.21 -11.94 3.79
CA THR A 309 1.76 -12.11 3.77
C THR A 309 1.28 -12.54 5.14
N VAL A 310 0.27 -11.85 5.67
CA VAL A 310 -0.40 -12.16 6.93
C VAL A 310 -1.88 -12.35 6.64
N VAL A 311 -2.44 -13.44 7.16
CA VAL A 311 -3.88 -13.74 7.19
C VAL A 311 -4.35 -13.67 8.63
N VAL A 312 -5.44 -12.96 8.90
CA VAL A 312 -6.02 -12.84 10.25
C VAL A 312 -7.34 -13.60 10.28
N ASP A 313 -7.45 -14.59 11.15
CA ASP A 313 -8.70 -15.31 11.36
C ASP A 313 -9.73 -14.38 12.03
N ALA A 314 -10.89 -14.20 11.37
CA ALA A 314 -11.90 -13.23 11.81
C ALA A 314 -12.57 -13.60 13.14
N ARG A 315 -12.55 -14.87 13.55
CA ARG A 315 -13.24 -15.37 14.76
C ARG A 315 -12.31 -15.36 15.98
N THR A 316 -11.07 -15.75 15.79
CA THR A 316 -10.07 -15.94 16.85
C THR A 316 -9.08 -14.79 16.95
N GLY A 317 -8.90 -14.00 15.88
CA GLY A 317 -7.86 -12.99 15.77
C GLY A 317 -6.45 -13.57 15.57
N ARG A 318 -6.31 -14.90 15.45
CA ARG A 318 -5.01 -15.54 15.22
C ARG A 318 -4.44 -15.16 13.87
N MET A 319 -3.14 -14.94 13.84
CA MET A 319 -2.39 -14.48 12.68
C MET A 319 -1.52 -15.61 12.12
N ARG A 320 -1.69 -15.87 10.83
CA ARG A 320 -0.85 -16.80 10.07
C ARG A 320 0.02 -16.04 9.08
N GLY A 321 1.30 -16.35 9.08
CA GLY A 321 2.30 -15.75 8.18
C GLY A 321 2.73 -16.70 7.08
N SER A 322 2.84 -16.18 5.86
CA SER A 322 3.39 -16.89 4.70
C SER A 322 4.29 -16.00 3.84
N ASN A 323 4.97 -16.61 2.87
CA ASN A 323 5.83 -15.92 1.93
C ASN A 323 5.41 -16.27 0.50
N THR A 324 4.99 -15.27 -0.27
CA THR A 324 4.56 -15.40 -1.65
C THR A 324 5.61 -14.89 -2.65
N ASP A 325 6.71 -14.28 -2.18
CA ASP A 325 7.74 -13.73 -3.07
C ASP A 325 8.53 -14.84 -3.78
N TRP A 326 8.87 -15.92 -3.07
CA TRP A 326 9.69 -17.01 -3.62
C TRP A 326 8.96 -17.68 -4.78
N GLU A 327 7.71 -18.09 -4.58
CA GLU A 327 6.89 -18.76 -5.60
C GLU A 327 6.58 -17.82 -6.76
N ALA A 328 6.34 -16.54 -6.48
CA ALA A 328 6.11 -15.55 -7.52
C ALA A 328 7.32 -15.34 -8.44
N ALA A 329 8.53 -15.27 -7.87
CA ALA A 329 9.75 -15.11 -8.66
C ALA A 329 10.09 -16.40 -9.42
N VAL A 330 10.08 -17.54 -8.74
CA VAL A 330 10.41 -18.85 -9.30
C VAL A 330 9.47 -19.22 -10.43
N SER A 331 8.16 -19.12 -10.24
CA SER A 331 7.20 -19.44 -11.31
C SER A 331 7.35 -18.53 -12.53
N ALA A 332 7.73 -17.26 -12.34
CA ALA A 332 7.99 -16.34 -13.45
C ALA A 332 9.23 -16.74 -14.24
N ILE A 333 10.29 -17.18 -13.55
CA ILE A 333 11.51 -17.70 -14.15
C ILE A 333 11.23 -19.01 -14.89
N GLU A 334 10.56 -19.97 -14.26
CA GLU A 334 10.27 -21.29 -14.82
C GLU A 334 9.40 -21.22 -16.08
N GLU A 335 8.38 -20.36 -16.08
CA GLU A 335 7.54 -20.12 -17.26
C GLU A 335 8.34 -19.54 -18.44
N ALA A 336 9.31 -18.66 -18.15
CA ALA A 336 10.17 -18.12 -19.20
C ALA A 336 11.16 -19.17 -19.72
N LEU A 337 11.75 -20.00 -18.85
CA LEU A 337 12.62 -21.11 -19.25
C LEU A 337 11.89 -22.12 -20.16
N GLN A 338 10.63 -22.42 -19.88
CA GLN A 338 9.82 -23.32 -20.72
C GLN A 338 9.57 -22.78 -22.14
N ARG A 339 9.56 -21.45 -22.31
CA ARG A 339 9.40 -20.80 -23.62
C ARG A 339 10.71 -20.71 -24.41
N MET A 340 11.85 -20.89 -23.75
CA MET A 340 13.14 -20.89 -24.44
C MET A 340 13.29 -22.15 -25.28
N PRO A 341 13.99 -22.08 -26.44
CA PRO A 341 14.28 -23.25 -27.25
C PRO A 341 15.08 -24.25 -26.41
N GLN A 342 14.51 -25.44 -26.19
CA GLN A 342 15.22 -26.51 -25.50
C GLN A 342 16.20 -27.19 -26.47
N PRO A 343 17.39 -27.59 -26.03
CA PRO A 343 18.18 -28.57 -26.79
C PRO A 343 17.34 -29.85 -26.98
N PRO A 344 17.49 -30.58 -28.10
CA PRO A 344 16.70 -31.77 -28.35
C PRO A 344 16.88 -32.78 -27.21
N LEU A 345 15.77 -33.14 -26.55
CA LEU A 345 15.75 -34.15 -25.50
C LEU A 345 16.16 -35.53 -26.09
N PRO A 346 16.89 -36.37 -25.33
CA PRO A 346 16.95 -37.79 -25.63
C PRO A 346 15.51 -38.35 -25.65
N SER A 347 15.19 -39.15 -26.67
CA SER A 347 13.83 -39.54 -27.03
C SER A 347 13.15 -40.47 -26.00
N THR A 348 12.61 -39.94 -24.90
CA THR A 348 11.64 -40.67 -24.04
C THR A 348 10.62 -39.83 -23.26
N ALA A 349 10.61 -38.49 -23.34
CA ALA A 349 9.62 -37.69 -22.59
C ALA A 349 8.42 -37.31 -23.47
N ALA A 350 7.22 -37.70 -23.05
CA ALA A 350 5.96 -37.33 -23.69
C ALA A 350 5.76 -35.80 -23.68
N GLU A 351 5.26 -35.28 -24.80
CA GLU A 351 4.93 -33.86 -24.98
C GLU A 351 3.83 -33.45 -23.99
N SER A 352 4.21 -32.64 -22.99
CA SER A 352 3.28 -31.96 -22.08
C SER A 352 3.03 -30.55 -22.61
N ALA A 353 1.77 -30.23 -22.92
CA ALA A 353 1.38 -28.88 -23.29
C ALA A 353 1.56 -27.93 -22.09
N ALA A 354 2.23 -26.78 -22.31
CA ALA A 354 2.38 -25.75 -21.29
C ALA A 354 1.01 -25.25 -20.84
N VAL A 355 0.66 -25.50 -19.57
CA VAL A 355 -0.56 -24.97 -18.95
C VAL A 355 -0.27 -23.54 -18.50
N PRO A 356 -1.04 -22.52 -18.95
CA PRO A 356 -0.93 -21.17 -18.42
C PRO A 356 -1.01 -21.17 -16.88
N TRP A 357 -0.09 -20.48 -16.20
CA TRP A 357 0.01 -20.48 -14.73
C TRP A 357 -1.29 -20.07 -14.02
N ASP A 358 -2.20 -19.41 -14.75
CA ASP A 358 -3.49 -18.94 -14.29
C ASP A 358 -4.67 -19.89 -14.59
N THR A 359 -4.50 -21.00 -15.32
CA THR A 359 -5.60 -21.88 -15.82
C THR A 359 -5.78 -23.22 -15.10
N LEU A 360 -5.18 -23.43 -13.93
CA LEU A 360 -5.35 -24.66 -13.15
C LEU A 360 -6.71 -24.68 -12.40
N GLY A 361 -7.42 -25.82 -12.48
CA GLY A 361 -8.87 -25.97 -12.35
C GLY A 361 -9.55 -25.65 -11.01
N GLU A 362 -10.89 -25.51 -11.07
CA GLU A 362 -11.79 -25.26 -9.94
C GLU A 362 -11.86 -26.47 -8.99
N PRO A 363 -11.76 -26.27 -7.66
CA PRO A 363 -12.32 -27.19 -6.68
C PRO A 363 -13.69 -26.71 -6.17
N ASP A 364 -14.56 -27.67 -5.85
CA ASP A 364 -15.91 -27.46 -5.32
C ASP A 364 -15.98 -26.44 -4.16
N PRO A 365 -17.07 -25.66 -4.05
CA PRO A 365 -17.26 -24.71 -2.97
C PRO A 365 -17.60 -25.45 -1.66
N GLU A 366 -16.59 -25.85 -0.87
CA GLU A 366 -16.85 -26.34 0.49
C GLU A 366 -16.78 -25.22 1.55
N PRO A 367 -17.72 -25.21 2.52
CA PRO A 367 -17.81 -24.17 3.54
C PRO A 367 -16.65 -24.24 4.55
N MET A 368 -16.28 -23.07 5.10
CA MET A 368 -15.24 -22.86 6.11
C MET A 368 -15.57 -23.48 7.49
N SER A 369 -15.74 -24.79 7.59
CA SER A 369 -15.82 -25.52 8.86
C SER A 369 -14.62 -26.45 9.03
N SER A 370 -13.92 -26.23 10.16
CA SER A 370 -12.83 -27.03 10.75
C SER A 370 -11.57 -27.28 9.91
N TRP A 371 -10.66 -26.30 9.89
CA TRP A 371 -9.25 -26.49 9.51
C TRP A 371 -8.41 -27.19 10.59
N ALA A 372 -8.99 -27.51 11.76
CA ALA A 372 -8.30 -28.16 12.87
C ALA A 372 -7.82 -29.60 12.58
N GLU A 373 -8.31 -30.23 11.50
CA GLU A 373 -8.00 -31.64 11.20
C GLU A 373 -6.99 -31.85 10.06
N ARG A 374 -6.50 -30.81 9.39
CA ARG A 374 -5.54 -30.99 8.27
C ARG A 374 -4.50 -29.88 8.22
N ALA A 375 -3.35 -30.12 8.84
CA ALA A 375 -2.11 -29.59 8.30
C ALA A 375 -1.86 -30.32 6.96
N PRO A 376 -1.70 -29.64 5.82
CA PRO A 376 -1.31 -30.32 4.59
C PRO A 376 0.13 -30.81 4.79
N THR A 377 0.30 -32.12 4.95
CA THR A 377 1.61 -32.80 4.80
C THR A 377 2.01 -32.94 3.33
N GLU A 378 1.16 -32.50 2.40
CA GLU A 378 1.35 -32.50 0.96
C GLU A 378 1.01 -31.12 0.38
N PRO A 379 1.67 -30.68 -0.71
CA PRO A 379 1.26 -29.47 -1.42
C PRO A 379 -0.22 -29.61 -1.83
N PRO A 380 -1.00 -28.52 -1.79
CA PRO A 380 -2.45 -28.59 -1.98
C PRO A 380 -2.80 -29.10 -3.38
N ASN A 381 -3.91 -29.85 -3.51
CA ASN A 381 -4.26 -30.63 -4.72
C ASN A 381 -4.39 -29.84 -6.06
N TRP A 382 -4.39 -28.52 -6.01
CA TRP A 382 -4.40 -27.62 -7.16
C TRP A 382 -2.99 -27.31 -7.68
N TYR A 383 -1.97 -27.63 -6.88
CA TYR A 383 -0.57 -27.71 -7.30
C TYR A 383 -0.33 -29.13 -7.81
N GLN A 384 -0.48 -29.31 -9.12
CA GLN A 384 0.15 -30.43 -9.80
C GLN A 384 1.50 -29.93 -10.28
N PRO A 385 2.64 -30.38 -9.70
CA PRO A 385 3.94 -30.04 -10.25
C PRO A 385 3.94 -30.47 -11.72
N ASN A 386 4.24 -29.53 -12.62
CA ASN A 386 4.60 -29.89 -13.99
C ASN A 386 5.79 -30.86 -13.86
N PRO A 387 5.75 -32.06 -14.46
CA PRO A 387 6.82 -33.05 -14.32
C PRO A 387 8.20 -32.57 -14.82
N LEU A 388 8.26 -31.43 -15.51
CA LEU A 388 9.50 -30.69 -15.78
C LEU A 388 9.68 -29.60 -14.71
N VAL A 389 10.72 -29.74 -13.87
CA VAL A 389 11.20 -28.69 -12.97
C VAL A 389 12.24 -27.87 -13.76
N PRO A 390 11.88 -26.75 -14.42
CA PRO A 390 12.76 -26.13 -15.43
C PRO A 390 14.07 -25.57 -14.85
N LEU A 391 14.08 -25.29 -13.54
CA LEU A 391 15.26 -24.86 -12.79
C LEU A 391 16.16 -26.03 -12.37
N GLN A 392 15.70 -27.27 -12.45
CA GLN A 392 16.49 -28.42 -12.02
C GLN A 392 17.76 -28.54 -12.86
N GLY A 393 18.90 -28.66 -12.20
CA GLY A 393 20.20 -28.75 -12.87
C GLY A 393 20.69 -27.43 -13.49
N LYS A 394 20.02 -26.30 -13.26
CA LYS A 394 20.44 -24.98 -13.76
C LYS A 394 21.43 -24.30 -12.83
N ARG A 395 22.36 -23.53 -13.40
CA ARG A 395 23.30 -22.69 -12.65
C ARG A 395 22.76 -21.27 -12.57
N VAL A 396 22.56 -20.79 -11.34
CA VAL A 396 21.87 -19.53 -11.06
C VAL A 396 22.82 -18.54 -10.40
N VAL A 397 22.88 -17.33 -10.93
CA VAL A 397 23.51 -16.18 -10.26
C VAL A 397 22.41 -15.30 -9.66
N LEU A 398 22.52 -15.00 -8.37
CA LEU A 398 21.64 -14.08 -7.66
C LEU A 398 22.43 -12.87 -7.16
N VAL A 399 22.13 -11.72 -7.74
CA VAL A 399 22.70 -10.43 -7.38
C VAL A 399 21.81 -9.74 -6.34
N GLY A 400 22.35 -9.55 -5.14
CA GLY A 400 21.68 -9.01 -3.96
C GLY A 400 21.57 -10.03 -2.82
N ALA A 401 21.49 -9.52 -1.59
CA ALA A 401 21.32 -10.31 -0.37
C ALA A 401 20.28 -9.69 0.59
N GLY A 402 19.23 -9.07 0.04
CA GLY A 402 18.12 -8.48 0.80
C GLY A 402 16.96 -9.46 1.03
N GLY A 403 15.83 -8.95 1.55
CA GLY A 403 14.65 -9.79 1.83
C GLY A 403 14.06 -10.49 0.60
N ALA A 404 14.06 -9.83 -0.57
CA ALA A 404 13.66 -10.48 -1.84
C ALA A 404 14.67 -11.55 -2.27
N ALA A 405 15.97 -11.26 -2.14
CA ALA A 405 17.04 -12.21 -2.45
C ALA A 405 16.91 -13.50 -1.65
N ARG A 406 16.63 -13.38 -0.34
CA ARG A 406 16.42 -14.52 0.57
C ARG A 406 15.29 -15.45 0.11
N ALA A 407 14.15 -14.88 -0.27
CA ALA A 407 13.02 -15.65 -0.80
C ALA A 407 13.35 -16.30 -2.15
N ILE A 408 13.97 -15.56 -3.08
CA ILE A 408 14.37 -16.08 -4.40
C ILE A 408 15.40 -17.21 -4.24
N ALA A 409 16.42 -17.03 -3.39
CA ALA A 409 17.46 -18.00 -3.12
C ALA A 409 16.89 -19.32 -2.60
N TYR A 410 16.00 -19.25 -1.61
CA TYR A 410 15.24 -20.41 -1.14
C TYR A 410 14.48 -21.07 -2.29
N GLY A 411 13.74 -20.29 -3.08
CA GLY A 411 12.91 -20.81 -4.15
C GLY A 411 13.69 -21.56 -5.25
N VAL A 412 14.82 -21.02 -5.72
CA VAL A 412 15.63 -21.69 -6.76
C VAL A 412 16.31 -22.96 -6.25
N LEU A 413 16.71 -22.98 -4.97
CA LEU A 413 17.26 -24.17 -4.32
C LEU A 413 16.19 -25.23 -4.05
N TYR A 414 14.99 -24.80 -3.65
CA TYR A 414 13.82 -25.67 -3.49
C TYR A 414 13.43 -26.33 -4.82
N ARG A 415 13.65 -25.65 -5.95
CA ARG A 415 13.52 -26.20 -7.31
C ARG A 415 14.77 -26.92 -7.82
N GLN A 416 15.72 -27.24 -6.95
CA GLN A 416 16.88 -28.08 -7.24
C GLN A 416 17.79 -27.55 -8.36
N CYS A 417 18.05 -26.23 -8.39
CA CYS A 417 19.14 -25.70 -9.22
C CYS A 417 20.46 -26.42 -8.91
N GLU A 418 21.34 -26.61 -9.91
CA GLU A 418 22.64 -27.28 -9.72
C GLU A 418 23.52 -26.48 -8.76
N THR A 419 23.59 -25.16 -8.95
CA THR A 419 24.43 -24.27 -8.14
C THR A 419 23.80 -22.88 -8.06
N LEU A 420 23.79 -22.30 -6.85
CA LEU A 420 23.42 -20.92 -6.62
C LEU A 420 24.66 -20.10 -6.25
N LEU A 421 25.01 -19.12 -7.08
CA LEU A 421 26.06 -18.15 -6.79
C LEU A 421 25.44 -16.84 -6.27
N LEU A 422 25.72 -16.51 -5.01
CA LEU A 422 25.32 -15.25 -4.39
C LEU A 422 26.37 -14.17 -4.63
N VAL A 423 25.93 -13.03 -5.15
CA VAL A 423 26.75 -11.84 -5.41
C VAL A 423 26.16 -10.67 -4.65
N ASN A 424 26.93 -10.00 -3.80
CA ASN A 424 26.45 -8.80 -3.12
C ASN A 424 27.58 -7.81 -2.85
N ARG A 425 27.25 -6.50 -2.88
CA ARG A 425 28.21 -5.42 -2.62
C ARG A 425 28.90 -5.58 -1.26
N THR A 426 28.12 -5.95 -0.25
CA THR A 426 28.62 -6.29 1.08
C THR A 426 28.66 -7.81 1.18
N ARG A 427 29.85 -8.39 1.00
CA ARG A 427 30.08 -9.84 0.92
C ARG A 427 29.51 -10.57 2.15
N GLU A 428 29.67 -9.99 3.33
CA GLU A 428 29.24 -10.54 4.62
C GLU A 428 27.73 -10.81 4.67
N ARG A 429 26.93 -10.01 3.93
CA ARG A 429 25.47 -10.24 3.83
C ARG A 429 25.14 -11.46 2.95
N ALA A 430 25.88 -11.67 1.86
CA ALA A 430 25.73 -12.86 1.03
C ALA A 430 26.21 -14.11 1.79
N GLU A 431 27.29 -14.01 2.55
CA GLU A 431 27.76 -15.10 3.41
C GLU A 431 26.79 -15.42 4.54
N ALA A 432 26.12 -14.41 5.12
CA ALA A 432 25.04 -14.64 6.08
C ALA A 432 23.88 -15.41 5.45
N LEU A 433 23.42 -14.99 4.27
CA LEU A 433 22.38 -15.72 3.53
C LEU A 433 22.82 -17.14 3.18
N MET A 434 24.07 -17.34 2.73
CA MET A 434 24.63 -18.67 2.47
C MET A 434 24.60 -19.55 3.72
N ARG A 435 25.02 -19.04 4.89
CA ARG A 435 24.98 -19.80 6.14
C ARG A 435 23.57 -20.23 6.51
N ASP A 436 22.59 -19.35 6.33
CA ASP A 436 21.19 -19.68 6.59
C ASP A 436 20.69 -20.79 5.66
N LEU A 437 21.01 -20.72 4.36
CA LEU A 437 20.63 -21.74 3.38
C LEU A 437 21.35 -23.09 3.61
N VAL A 438 22.62 -23.05 3.99
CA VAL A 438 23.40 -24.25 4.36
C VAL A 438 22.83 -24.91 5.61
N ALA A 439 22.36 -24.12 6.58
CA ALA A 439 21.70 -24.65 7.78
C ALA A 439 20.38 -25.38 7.46
N LEU A 440 19.73 -25.05 6.34
CA LEU A 440 18.56 -25.77 5.79
C LEU A 440 18.95 -27.01 4.97
N GLY A 441 20.25 -27.30 4.81
CA GLY A 441 20.75 -28.45 4.05
C GLY A 441 21.10 -28.17 2.59
N HIS A 442 21.05 -26.91 2.13
CA HIS A 442 21.45 -26.55 0.77
C HIS A 442 22.98 -26.37 0.68
N LEU A 443 23.66 -27.38 0.13
CA LEU A 443 25.14 -27.41 0.07
C LEU A 443 25.73 -26.80 -1.20
N ASN A 444 24.91 -26.52 -2.19
CA ASN A 444 25.29 -26.03 -3.52
C ASN A 444 25.21 -24.51 -3.65
N VAL A 445 25.55 -23.79 -2.58
CA VAL A 445 25.55 -22.33 -2.51
C VAL A 445 26.97 -21.81 -2.43
N LEU A 446 27.32 -20.90 -3.33
CA LEU A 446 28.62 -20.25 -3.41
C LEU A 446 28.45 -18.75 -3.21
N VAL A 447 29.49 -18.07 -2.73
CA VAL A 447 29.52 -16.62 -2.57
C VAL A 447 30.74 -16.04 -3.27
N VAL A 448 30.53 -14.95 -4.00
CA VAL A 448 31.61 -14.15 -4.58
C VAL A 448 31.40 -12.68 -4.25
N SER A 449 32.49 -11.92 -4.13
CA SER A 449 32.37 -10.47 -3.95
C SER A 449 31.88 -9.82 -5.24
N TRP A 450 31.27 -8.64 -5.12
CA TRP A 450 30.79 -7.90 -6.29
C TRP A 450 31.93 -7.57 -7.27
N ASP A 451 33.08 -7.13 -6.77
CA ASP A 451 34.24 -6.78 -7.58
C ASP A 451 34.88 -8.00 -8.26
N ASP A 452 34.87 -9.16 -7.59
CA ASP A 452 35.33 -10.41 -8.19
C ASP A 452 34.37 -10.84 -9.31
N PHE A 453 33.05 -10.78 -9.08
CA PHE A 453 32.03 -11.08 -10.09
C PHE A 453 32.16 -10.19 -11.33
N LEU A 454 32.32 -8.86 -11.15
CA LEU A 454 32.52 -7.92 -12.25
C LEU A 454 33.82 -8.18 -13.03
N ALA A 455 34.86 -8.61 -12.34
CA ALA A 455 36.14 -8.99 -12.94
C ALA A 455 36.16 -10.42 -13.49
N GLN A 456 35.03 -11.13 -13.52
CA GLN A 456 34.90 -12.54 -13.94
C GLN A 456 35.79 -13.50 -13.14
N ARG A 457 36.14 -13.14 -11.90
CA ARG A 457 36.88 -13.98 -10.95
C ARG A 457 35.89 -14.86 -10.19
N MET A 458 35.52 -15.98 -10.82
CA MET A 458 34.54 -16.94 -10.32
C MET A 458 35.22 -18.07 -9.51
N PRO A 459 34.49 -18.78 -8.63
CA PRO A 459 35.01 -19.98 -7.96
C PRO A 459 35.45 -21.07 -8.96
N GLU A 460 36.41 -21.94 -8.59
CA GLU A 460 37.12 -22.93 -9.45
C GLU A 460 36.23 -23.97 -10.20
N ALA A 461 34.91 -23.87 -10.12
CA ALA A 461 33.95 -24.75 -10.82
C ALA A 461 32.89 -24.01 -11.65
N LEU A 462 32.96 -22.67 -11.72
CA LEU A 462 32.00 -21.85 -12.44
C LEU A 462 32.70 -20.92 -13.41
N GLU A 463 32.23 -20.91 -14.65
CA GLU A 463 32.55 -19.89 -15.64
C GLU A 463 31.28 -19.13 -15.99
N ILE A 464 31.41 -17.86 -16.37
CA ILE A 464 30.27 -17.03 -16.75
C ILE A 464 29.48 -17.64 -17.92
N ASP A 465 30.17 -18.35 -18.83
CA ASP A 465 29.59 -19.03 -19.99
C ASP A 465 28.73 -20.25 -19.60
N SER A 466 28.83 -20.72 -18.35
CA SER A 466 28.05 -21.84 -17.83
C SER A 466 26.80 -21.42 -17.05
N ILE A 467 26.56 -20.11 -16.86
CA ILE A 467 25.42 -19.62 -16.09
C ILE A 467 24.16 -19.64 -16.96
N ASP A 468 23.10 -20.32 -16.50
CA ASP A 468 21.82 -20.38 -17.21
C ASP A 468 20.89 -19.21 -16.86
N VAL A 469 20.87 -18.81 -15.59
CA VAL A 469 19.91 -17.82 -15.07
C VAL A 469 20.64 -16.75 -14.26
N LEU A 470 20.39 -15.50 -14.60
CA LEU A 470 20.88 -14.34 -13.86
C LEU A 470 19.70 -13.58 -13.25
N ILE A 471 19.75 -13.37 -11.94
CA ILE A 471 18.69 -12.70 -11.18
C ILE A 471 19.23 -11.45 -10.50
N ASN A 472 18.68 -10.29 -10.82
CA ASN A 472 18.83 -9.09 -10.00
C ASN A 472 17.73 -9.01 -8.95
N SER A 473 18.13 -8.87 -7.69
CA SER A 473 17.23 -8.61 -6.54
C SER A 473 17.63 -7.35 -5.75
N THR A 474 18.53 -6.55 -6.30
CA THR A 474 18.91 -5.24 -5.75
C THR A 474 17.95 -4.14 -6.20
N SER A 475 18.11 -2.93 -5.66
CA SER A 475 17.38 -1.74 -6.12
C SER A 475 18.12 -0.93 -7.19
N ILE A 476 19.21 -1.46 -7.75
CA ILE A 476 19.95 -0.82 -8.84
C ILE A 476 19.12 -0.93 -10.12
N GLY A 477 18.99 0.18 -10.86
CA GLY A 477 18.12 0.29 -12.03
C GLY A 477 16.70 0.76 -11.72
N MET A 478 16.32 0.87 -10.45
CA MET A 478 15.01 1.39 -10.03
C MET A 478 14.95 2.92 -10.19
N HIS A 479 13.80 3.46 -10.62
CA HIS A 479 13.56 4.91 -10.70
C HIS A 479 13.96 5.62 -9.40
N PRO A 480 14.71 6.74 -9.45
CA PRO A 480 15.12 7.53 -10.62
C PRO A 480 16.52 7.19 -11.18
N ARG A 481 17.01 5.96 -10.96
CA ARG A 481 18.35 5.50 -11.36
C ARG A 481 18.28 4.48 -12.50
N GLU A 482 17.44 4.75 -13.50
CA GLU A 482 17.16 3.82 -14.62
C GLU A 482 18.35 3.60 -15.56
N HIS A 483 19.39 4.44 -15.42
CA HIS A 483 20.63 4.38 -16.17
C HIS A 483 21.69 3.47 -15.51
N GLU A 484 21.51 3.08 -14.25
CA GLU A 484 22.38 2.15 -13.56
C GLU A 484 22.04 0.69 -13.93
N THR A 485 23.04 -0.19 -13.92
CA THR A 485 22.85 -1.64 -14.04
C THR A 485 23.71 -2.36 -13.01
N PRO A 486 23.19 -3.40 -12.33
CA PRO A 486 23.99 -4.20 -11.41
C PRO A 486 24.97 -5.14 -12.15
N VAL A 487 24.64 -5.50 -13.40
CA VAL A 487 25.42 -6.43 -14.21
C VAL A 487 25.67 -5.78 -15.57
N PRO A 488 26.94 -5.59 -15.97
CA PRO A 488 27.26 -4.97 -17.24
C PRO A 488 27.12 -5.97 -18.41
N PRO A 489 26.91 -5.50 -19.65
CA PRO A 489 26.57 -6.35 -20.79
C PRO A 489 27.60 -7.45 -21.09
N GLU A 490 28.88 -7.24 -20.74
CA GLU A 490 29.98 -8.16 -20.99
C GLU A 490 29.86 -9.47 -20.20
N LEU A 491 29.03 -9.50 -19.15
CA LEU A 491 28.75 -10.69 -18.34
C LEU A 491 27.51 -11.46 -18.83
N LEU A 492 26.83 -10.99 -19.86
CA LEU A 492 25.62 -11.62 -20.37
C LEU A 492 25.96 -12.51 -21.58
N ARG A 493 25.20 -13.59 -21.75
CA ARG A 493 25.31 -14.52 -22.88
C ARG A 493 23.94 -14.78 -23.50
N PRO A 494 23.83 -14.98 -24.83
CA PRO A 494 22.54 -15.14 -25.50
C PRO A 494 21.68 -16.29 -24.95
N HIS A 495 22.30 -17.34 -24.40
CA HIS A 495 21.59 -18.50 -23.83
C HIS A 495 21.00 -18.23 -22.43
N MET A 496 21.36 -17.12 -21.78
CA MET A 496 20.90 -16.82 -20.42
C MET A 496 19.43 -16.39 -20.40
N LEU A 497 18.77 -16.72 -19.29
CA LEU A 497 17.57 -16.03 -18.84
C LEU A 497 17.95 -14.95 -17.82
N VAL A 498 17.54 -13.70 -18.05
CA VAL A 498 17.78 -12.58 -17.13
C VAL A 498 16.47 -12.14 -16.49
N PHE A 499 16.38 -12.28 -15.17
CA PHE A 499 15.27 -11.79 -14.35
C PHE A 499 15.70 -10.58 -13.54
N ASP A 500 14.88 -9.53 -13.53
CA ASP A 500 15.11 -8.34 -12.72
C ASP A 500 13.90 -8.10 -11.81
N ALA A 501 14.08 -8.16 -10.48
CA ALA A 501 13.02 -7.91 -9.52
C ALA A 501 12.54 -6.44 -9.50
N VAL A 502 13.33 -5.52 -10.08
CA VAL A 502 12.91 -4.14 -10.29
C VAL A 502 11.80 -4.09 -11.36
N TYR A 503 10.67 -3.48 -11.01
CA TYR A 503 9.52 -3.32 -11.91
C TYR A 503 9.24 -1.87 -12.34
N ASN A 504 9.91 -0.89 -11.71
CA ASN A 504 9.80 0.52 -12.05
C ASN A 504 11.20 1.10 -12.29
N PRO A 505 11.61 1.31 -13.55
CA PRO A 505 10.82 1.22 -14.79
C PRO A 505 10.53 -0.23 -15.23
N LEU A 506 9.59 -0.42 -16.15
CA LEU A 506 9.26 -1.73 -16.72
C LEU A 506 10.44 -2.37 -17.46
N GLU A 507 11.18 -1.55 -18.19
CA GLU A 507 12.40 -1.91 -18.89
C GLU A 507 13.57 -1.26 -18.16
N THR A 508 14.27 -2.02 -17.31
CA THR A 508 15.51 -1.57 -16.68
C THR A 508 16.66 -1.58 -17.68
N ARG A 509 17.78 -0.91 -17.38
CA ARG A 509 18.98 -1.02 -18.21
C ARG A 509 19.44 -2.46 -18.35
N LEU A 510 19.41 -3.24 -17.27
CA LEU A 510 19.77 -4.66 -17.27
C LEU A 510 18.95 -5.44 -18.31
N LEU A 511 17.61 -5.30 -18.28
CA LEU A 511 16.74 -6.01 -19.20
C LEU A 511 16.94 -5.56 -20.66
N ARG A 512 17.15 -4.26 -20.91
CA ARG A 512 17.45 -3.74 -22.25
C ARG A 512 18.76 -4.28 -22.81
N ASP A 513 19.81 -4.29 -22.00
CA ASP A 513 21.12 -4.78 -22.41
C ASP A 513 21.08 -6.31 -22.63
N ALA A 514 20.36 -7.06 -21.80
CA ALA A 514 20.11 -8.49 -21.98
C ALA A 514 19.36 -8.81 -23.28
N GLN A 515 18.29 -8.06 -23.60
CA GLN A 515 17.55 -8.23 -24.85
C GLN A 515 18.42 -7.94 -26.09
N ARG A 516 19.28 -6.92 -26.05
CA ARG A 516 20.21 -6.61 -27.14
C ARG A 516 21.22 -7.73 -27.42
N ILE A 517 21.62 -8.45 -26.37
CA ILE A 517 22.53 -9.60 -26.45
C ILE A 517 21.80 -10.87 -26.91
N GLY A 518 20.46 -10.89 -26.86
CA GLY A 518 19.63 -12.02 -27.25
C GLY A 518 19.21 -12.92 -26.09
N CYS A 519 19.42 -12.49 -24.84
CA CYS A 519 18.93 -13.21 -23.66
C CYS A 519 17.40 -13.20 -23.62
N ALA A 520 16.81 -14.26 -23.08
CA ALA A 520 15.44 -14.20 -22.60
C ALA A 520 15.36 -13.29 -21.37
N THR A 521 14.24 -12.58 -21.18
CA THR A 521 14.08 -11.63 -20.07
C THR A 521 12.78 -11.79 -19.32
N VAL A 522 12.82 -11.58 -18.01
CA VAL A 522 11.65 -11.55 -17.12
C VAL A 522 11.66 -10.23 -16.35
N SER A 523 10.60 -9.44 -16.51
CA SER A 523 10.42 -8.17 -15.80
C SER A 523 9.93 -8.39 -14.37
N GLY A 524 10.32 -7.51 -13.45
CA GLY A 524 9.86 -7.53 -12.06
C GLY A 524 8.35 -7.35 -11.93
N LEU A 525 7.68 -6.83 -12.97
CA LEU A 525 6.22 -6.79 -13.04
C LEU A 525 5.60 -8.18 -12.86
N GLU A 526 6.22 -9.22 -13.43
CA GLU A 526 5.74 -10.60 -13.32
C GLU A 526 5.72 -11.06 -11.86
N MET A 527 6.84 -10.87 -11.16
CA MET A 527 6.94 -11.19 -9.74
C MET A 527 5.95 -10.36 -8.92
N PHE A 528 5.84 -9.05 -9.19
CA PHE A 528 4.96 -8.15 -8.45
C PHE A 528 3.47 -8.53 -8.57
N VAL A 529 3.00 -8.86 -9.78
CA VAL A 529 1.61 -9.29 -10.00
C VAL A 529 1.37 -10.68 -9.39
N ARG A 530 2.28 -11.64 -9.60
CA ARG A 530 2.12 -13.00 -9.08
C ARG A 530 2.06 -13.05 -7.56
N GLN A 531 2.95 -12.33 -6.85
CA GLN A 531 2.90 -12.31 -5.38
C GLN A 531 1.59 -11.69 -4.88
N ALA A 532 1.07 -10.66 -5.57
CA ALA A 532 -0.21 -10.04 -5.22
C ALA A 532 -1.39 -10.98 -5.48
N VAL A 533 -1.32 -11.79 -6.53
CA VAL A 533 -2.34 -12.81 -6.84
C VAL A 533 -2.35 -13.91 -5.78
N LEU A 534 -1.18 -14.39 -5.35
CA LEU A 534 -1.06 -15.37 -4.27
C LEU A 534 -1.60 -14.82 -2.94
N GLN A 535 -1.28 -13.56 -2.62
CA GLN A 535 -1.83 -12.86 -1.46
C GLN A 535 -3.36 -12.73 -1.53
N PHE A 536 -3.88 -12.30 -2.69
CA PHE A 536 -5.32 -12.18 -2.91
C PHE A 536 -6.02 -13.52 -2.68
N LYS A 537 -5.48 -14.62 -3.22
CA LYS A 537 -6.00 -15.98 -3.00
C LYS A 537 -5.96 -16.36 -1.52
N ALA A 538 -4.85 -16.09 -0.83
CA ALA A 538 -4.72 -16.39 0.60
C ALA A 538 -5.77 -15.67 1.48
N TRP A 539 -6.13 -14.44 1.14
CA TRP A 539 -7.13 -13.66 1.88
C TRP A 539 -8.59 -13.92 1.51
N THR A 540 -8.83 -14.37 0.27
CA THR A 540 -10.19 -14.43 -0.30
C THR A 540 -10.67 -15.86 -0.53
N GLY A 541 -9.76 -16.81 -0.69
CA GLY A 541 -10.05 -18.14 -1.24
C GLY A 541 -10.42 -18.12 -2.74
N CYS A 542 -10.52 -16.95 -3.36
CA CYS A 542 -11.00 -16.78 -4.73
C CYS A 542 -9.83 -16.62 -5.73
N ARG A 543 -10.10 -16.93 -7.00
CA ARG A 543 -9.19 -16.62 -8.11
C ARG A 543 -9.11 -15.11 -8.31
N ALA A 544 -7.89 -14.58 -8.37
CA ALA A 544 -7.67 -13.16 -8.59
C ALA A 544 -7.91 -12.77 -10.06
N PRO A 545 -8.45 -11.57 -10.35
CA PRO A 545 -8.60 -11.07 -11.71
C PRO A 545 -7.25 -10.52 -12.23
N VAL A 546 -6.34 -11.43 -12.56
CA VAL A 546 -4.93 -11.16 -12.92
C VAL A 546 -4.79 -10.04 -13.95
N GLU A 547 -5.55 -10.09 -15.05
CA GLU A 547 -5.46 -9.08 -16.12
C GLU A 547 -5.82 -7.67 -15.63
N LYS A 548 -6.81 -7.55 -14.74
CA LYS A 548 -7.18 -6.24 -14.17
C LYS A 548 -6.11 -5.73 -13.21
N MET A 549 -5.50 -6.63 -12.44
CA MET A 549 -4.38 -6.32 -11.55
C MET A 549 -3.17 -5.83 -12.34
N ARG A 550 -2.79 -6.54 -13.40
CA ARG A 550 -1.70 -6.18 -14.30
C ARG A 550 -1.95 -4.85 -15.03
N ALA A 551 -3.15 -4.67 -15.58
CA ALA A 551 -3.52 -3.44 -16.28
C ALA A 551 -3.38 -2.20 -15.39
N ALA A 552 -3.82 -2.30 -14.12
CA ALA A 552 -3.71 -1.18 -13.17
C ALA A 552 -2.26 -0.73 -12.95
N VAL A 553 -1.32 -1.68 -12.85
CA VAL A 553 0.11 -1.37 -12.74
C VAL A 553 0.64 -0.69 -14.01
N LEU A 554 0.33 -1.26 -15.17
CA LEU A 554 0.78 -0.72 -16.46
C LEU A 554 0.24 0.68 -16.72
N GLU A 555 -1.02 0.95 -16.41
CA GLU A 555 -1.63 2.28 -16.48
C GLU A 555 -0.88 3.27 -15.58
N ARG A 556 -0.54 2.88 -14.35
CA ARG A 556 0.19 3.74 -13.41
C ARG A 556 1.61 4.04 -13.85
N LEU A 557 2.32 3.06 -14.42
CA LEU A 557 3.70 3.22 -14.91
C LEU A 557 3.78 3.99 -16.24
N ARG A 558 2.70 4.01 -17.02
CA ARG A 558 2.58 4.81 -18.26
C ARG A 558 2.10 6.24 -18.02
N ALA A 559 1.42 6.48 -16.90
CA ALA A 559 0.98 7.81 -16.54
C ALA A 559 2.20 8.73 -16.36
N PRO A 560 2.15 9.99 -16.84
CA PRO A 560 3.19 10.97 -16.54
C PRO A 560 3.38 11.04 -15.02
N ALA A 561 4.63 11.19 -14.57
CA ALA A 561 4.89 11.43 -13.16
C ALA A 561 4.00 12.61 -12.70
N PRO A 562 3.28 12.49 -11.57
CA PRO A 562 2.48 13.60 -11.07
C PRO A 562 3.41 14.82 -10.88
N VAL A 563 3.04 15.93 -11.53
CA VAL A 563 3.85 17.17 -11.61
C VAL A 563 3.90 17.89 -10.28
#